data_AF-A0AAE0EN85-F1
#
_entry.id   AF-A0AAE0EN85-F1
#
_cell.length_a   1.000
_cell.length_b   1.000
_cell.length_c   1.000
_cell.angle_alpha   90.00
_cell.angle_beta   90.00
_cell.angle_gamma   90.00
#
_symmetry.space_group_name_H-M   'P 1'
#
loop_
_entity.id
_entity.type
_entity.pdbx_description
1 polymer ?
#
loop_
_entity_poly.entity_id
_entity_poly.type
_entity_poly.pdbx_seq_one_letter_code
_entity_poly.pdbx_strand_id
1 'polypeptide(L)'
;MSKLTFGFTQLQVQYSLIDSRVEAHLVPLCRQHDVKLLPYGVLAGGFLSDRWLHQEEPSSQTLENRSLTKYKLMVDEFGGWGAFQHLLALCREIADSHRGDCGISDVAVAYIAQQDCVGGIILGARSKAHIGSTLRAANLKLTSQEIGRISQFLCRTRQGPAGDFYELERERKGRHGQIMRYNLNRVHSDVHLAEVQARIALWEEENTTCDSAARTFLQQLGEELQSFHHGSEYGKLSQQSGETLRALEKKIVQLLPTSI
;
A
#
# COMPACT_ATOMS: atom_id res chain seq x y z
N MET A 1 -4.07 -12.58 -36.06
CA MET A 1 -3.76 -12.73 -34.63
C MET A 1 -4.14 -11.44 -33.93
N SER A 2 -5.24 -11.45 -33.17
CA SER A 2 -5.63 -10.36 -32.27
C SER A 2 -4.54 -10.20 -31.22
N LYS A 3 -3.81 -9.07 -31.23
CA LYS A 3 -2.81 -8.76 -30.21
C LYS A 3 -3.54 -8.60 -28.87
N LEU A 4 -3.16 -9.40 -27.86
CA LEU A 4 -3.63 -9.19 -26.49
C LEU A 4 -3.18 -7.80 -26.02
N THR A 5 -4.12 -6.87 -25.88
CA THR A 5 -3.95 -5.64 -25.10
C THR A 5 -4.17 -5.97 -23.63
N PHE A 6 -3.10 -6.06 -22.85
CA PHE A 6 -3.23 -6.06 -21.38
C PHE A 6 -3.45 -4.62 -20.91
N GLY A 7 -4.67 -4.33 -20.46
CA GLY A 7 -4.97 -3.07 -19.77
C GLY A 7 -4.57 -3.18 -18.30
N PHE A 8 -3.83 -2.20 -17.78
CA PHE A 8 -3.68 -2.05 -16.33
C PHE A 8 -5.03 -1.62 -15.75
N THR A 9 -5.58 -2.40 -14.83
CA THR A 9 -6.91 -2.08 -14.24
C THR A 9 -6.80 -1.40 -12.89
N GLN A 10 -5.72 -1.65 -12.13
CA GLN A 10 -5.59 -1.21 -10.74
C GLN A 10 -4.16 -0.87 -10.32
N LEU A 11 -4.02 0.10 -9.40
CA LEU A 11 -2.75 0.51 -8.80
C LEU A 11 -2.80 0.44 -7.27
N GLN A 12 -1.88 -0.31 -6.67
CA GLN A 12 -1.75 -0.40 -5.22
C GLN A 12 -0.93 0.77 -4.68
N VAL A 13 -1.51 1.58 -3.77
CA VAL A 13 -0.89 2.81 -3.26
C VAL A 13 -1.20 3.06 -1.79
N GLN A 14 -0.35 3.84 -1.10
CA GLN A 14 -0.67 4.32 0.23
C GLN A 14 -1.69 5.45 0.13
N TYR A 15 -2.85 5.29 0.77
CA TYR A 15 -3.87 6.33 0.81
C TYR A 15 -4.71 6.20 2.08
N SER A 16 -4.84 7.29 2.84
CA SER A 16 -5.58 7.34 4.11
C SER A 16 -6.07 8.76 4.39
N LEU A 17 -6.83 8.97 5.47
CA LEU A 17 -7.25 10.32 5.88
C LEU A 17 -6.05 11.26 6.10
N ILE A 18 -4.92 10.73 6.57
CA ILE A 18 -3.72 11.52 6.90
C ILE A 18 -2.65 11.51 5.80
N ASP A 19 -2.86 10.77 4.70
CA ASP A 19 -1.96 10.75 3.56
C ASP A 19 -2.76 10.69 2.26
N SER A 20 -2.76 11.80 1.53
CA SER A 20 -3.52 11.98 0.30
C SER A 20 -2.67 12.44 -0.86
N ARG A 21 -1.35 12.24 -0.82
CA ARG A 21 -0.45 12.70 -1.90
C ARG A 21 -0.88 12.19 -3.27
N VAL A 22 -1.52 11.02 -3.31
CA VAL A 22 -2.13 10.45 -4.51
C VAL A 22 -3.21 11.32 -5.16
N GLU A 23 -3.91 12.18 -4.39
CA GLU A 23 -5.00 13.02 -4.90
C GLU A 23 -4.50 14.12 -5.85
N ALA A 24 -3.25 14.58 -5.68
CA ALA A 24 -2.71 15.72 -6.44
C ALA A 24 -2.48 15.39 -7.92
N HIS A 25 -1.84 14.26 -8.21
CA HIS A 25 -1.42 13.90 -9.57
C HIS A 25 -1.91 12.51 -10.01
N LEU A 26 -1.85 11.52 -9.12
CA LEU A 26 -2.18 10.15 -9.48
C LEU A 26 -3.68 9.94 -9.72
N VAL A 27 -4.55 10.50 -8.88
CA VAL A 27 -6.00 10.36 -9.04
C VAL A 27 -6.48 10.95 -10.39
N PRO A 28 -6.08 12.17 -10.79
CA PRO A 28 -6.37 12.68 -12.13
C PRO A 28 -5.90 11.76 -13.26
N LEU A 29 -4.67 11.23 -13.16
CA LEU A 29 -4.13 10.30 -14.16
C LEU A 29 -4.93 9.00 -14.23
N CYS A 30 -5.22 8.40 -13.08
CA CYS A 30 -6.03 7.18 -12.99
C CYS A 30 -7.42 7.36 -13.61
N ARG A 31 -8.06 8.52 -13.39
CA ARG A 31 -9.36 8.83 -14.03
C ARG A 31 -9.26 8.91 -15.55
N GLN A 32 -8.18 9.45 -16.11
CA GLN A 32 -7.99 9.55 -17.57
C GLN A 32 -7.86 8.18 -18.23
N HIS A 33 -7.34 7.18 -17.50
CA HIS A 33 -7.06 5.85 -18.03
C HIS A 33 -7.99 4.75 -17.52
N ASP A 34 -9.09 5.11 -16.83
CA ASP A 34 -10.02 4.18 -16.19
C ASP A 34 -9.33 3.15 -15.25
N VAL A 35 -8.30 3.61 -14.54
CA VAL A 35 -7.57 2.82 -13.55
C VAL A 35 -8.12 3.12 -12.16
N LYS A 36 -8.34 2.09 -11.36
CA LYS A 36 -8.75 2.26 -9.95
C LYS A 36 -7.58 2.10 -8.98
N LEU A 37 -7.62 2.82 -7.88
CA LEU A 37 -6.68 2.65 -6.78
C LEU A 37 -7.09 1.48 -5.89
N LEU A 38 -6.09 0.77 -5.37
CA LEU A 38 -6.17 -0.20 -4.29
C LEU A 38 -5.38 0.33 -3.08
N PRO A 39 -5.99 1.17 -2.23
CA PRO A 39 -5.32 1.71 -1.06
C PRO A 39 -4.87 0.65 -0.07
N TYR A 40 -3.63 0.73 0.39
CA TYR A 40 -3.18 0.13 1.64
C TYR A 40 -2.89 1.23 2.67
N GLY A 41 -2.74 0.82 3.93
CA GLY A 41 -2.38 1.77 4.99
C GLY A 41 -3.53 2.70 5.39
N VAL A 42 -4.76 2.40 4.96
CA VAL A 42 -5.96 3.19 5.23
C VAL A 42 -6.15 3.51 6.71
N LEU A 43 -5.78 2.58 7.60
CA LEU A 43 -5.87 2.76 9.05
C LEU A 43 -4.60 3.30 9.71
N ALA A 44 -3.61 3.72 8.93
CA ALA A 44 -2.33 4.22 9.42
C ALA A 44 -1.67 3.30 10.46
N GLY A 45 -1.62 2.00 10.17
CA GLY A 45 -1.05 1.00 11.10
C GLY A 45 -1.87 0.78 12.38
N GLY A 46 -3.11 1.27 12.42
CA GLY A 46 -4.02 1.19 13.56
C GLY A 46 -4.22 2.52 14.29
N PHE A 47 -3.50 3.59 13.90
CA PHE A 47 -3.67 4.91 14.51
C PHE A 47 -5.08 5.46 14.34
N LEU A 48 -5.74 5.21 13.20
CA LEU A 48 -7.13 5.59 12.96
C LEU A 48 -8.09 4.60 13.63
N SER A 49 -8.09 4.56 14.97
CA SER A 49 -8.95 3.71 15.78
C SER A 49 -9.25 4.34 17.14
N ASP A 50 -10.31 3.86 17.79
CA ASP A 50 -10.73 4.31 19.12
C ASP A 50 -9.65 4.17 20.20
N ARG A 51 -8.71 3.22 20.02
CA ARG A 51 -7.56 3.00 20.91
C ARG A 51 -6.74 4.28 21.15
N TRP A 52 -6.67 5.16 20.17
CA TRP A 52 -5.79 6.34 20.22
C TRP A 52 -6.53 7.63 20.58
N LEU A 53 -7.86 7.61 20.66
CA LEU A 53 -8.63 8.79 21.03
C LEU A 53 -8.38 9.14 22.50
N HIS A 54 -8.18 10.43 22.77
CA HIS A 54 -7.87 11.00 24.10
C HIS A 54 -6.60 10.44 24.76
N GLN A 55 -5.73 9.79 23.98
CA GLN A 55 -4.44 9.34 24.48
C GLN A 55 -3.38 10.42 24.31
N GLU A 56 -2.42 10.42 25.23
CA GLU A 56 -1.18 11.19 25.06
C GLU A 56 -0.39 10.69 23.84
N GLU A 57 0.43 11.57 23.29
CA GLU A 57 1.25 11.24 22.13
C GLU A 57 2.23 10.11 22.50
N PRO A 58 2.23 8.98 21.76
CA PRO A 58 3.15 7.89 22.04
C PRO A 58 4.58 8.30 21.72
N SER A 59 5.50 8.01 22.65
CA SER A 59 6.93 8.14 22.36
C SER A 59 7.38 7.07 21.37
N SER A 60 8.50 7.31 20.69
CA SER A 60 9.07 6.33 19.74
C SER A 60 9.38 4.96 20.37
N GLN A 61 9.57 4.92 21.69
CA GLN A 61 9.87 3.71 22.46
C GLN A 61 8.63 2.86 22.76
N THR A 62 7.43 3.45 22.74
CA THR A 62 6.17 2.74 23.03
C THR A 62 5.51 2.17 21.76
N LEU A 63 6.04 2.48 20.58
CA LEU A 63 5.52 1.96 19.31
C LEU A 63 5.91 0.49 19.12
N GLU A 64 4.92 -0.39 19.22
CA GLU A 64 5.08 -1.85 19.22
C GLU A 64 5.68 -2.43 17.93
N ASN A 65 5.63 -1.70 16.82
CA ASN A 65 6.11 -2.18 15.53
C ASN A 65 6.52 -1.05 14.58
N ARG A 66 7.30 -1.40 13.55
CA ARG A 66 7.77 -0.43 12.55
C ARG A 66 6.67 0.22 11.72
N SER A 67 5.53 -0.44 11.52
CA SER A 67 4.41 0.21 10.84
C SER A 67 3.92 1.40 11.64
N LEU A 68 3.80 1.26 12.97
CA LEU A 68 3.48 2.40 13.84
C LEU A 68 4.55 3.48 13.78
N THR A 69 5.85 3.13 13.76
CA THR A 69 6.92 4.14 13.55
C THR A 69 6.74 4.91 12.24
N LYS A 70 6.47 4.20 11.13
CA LYS A 70 6.22 4.81 9.83
C LYS A 70 5.01 5.74 9.86
N TYR A 71 3.87 5.28 10.38
CA TYR A 71 2.63 6.07 10.35
C TYR A 71 2.62 7.18 11.40
N LYS A 72 3.43 7.10 12.46
CA LYS A 72 3.63 8.22 13.38
C LYS A 72 4.28 9.41 12.68
N LEU A 73 5.24 9.19 11.77
CA LEU A 73 5.78 10.27 10.93
C LEU A 73 4.68 10.92 10.08
N MET A 74 3.78 10.11 9.52
CA MET A 74 2.65 10.64 8.74
C MET A 74 1.69 11.46 9.62
N VAL A 75 1.48 11.07 10.88
CA VAL A 75 0.70 11.84 11.85
C VAL A 75 1.38 13.18 12.15
N ASP A 76 2.71 13.19 12.29
CA ASP A 76 3.47 14.41 12.52
C ASP A 76 3.36 15.38 11.33
N GLU A 77 3.51 14.87 10.12
CA GLU A 77 3.42 15.67 8.90
C GLU A 77 1.98 16.06 8.54
N PHE A 78 0.97 15.31 9.00
CA PHE A 78 -0.43 15.69 8.84
C PHE A 78 -0.77 17.01 9.54
N GLY A 79 -0.09 17.30 10.66
CA GLY A 79 -0.32 18.48 11.50
C GLY A 79 -0.03 18.22 12.99
N GLY A 80 0.67 17.14 13.33
CA GLY A 80 0.99 16.74 14.70
C GLY A 80 -0.15 16.02 15.43
N TRP A 81 0.16 15.58 16.65
CA TRP A 81 -0.77 14.79 17.47
C TRP A 81 -2.08 15.52 17.80
N GLY A 82 -2.03 16.83 18.05
CA GLY A 82 -3.23 17.63 18.35
C GLY A 82 -4.23 17.67 17.18
N ALA A 83 -3.74 17.93 15.96
CA ALA A 83 -4.55 17.87 14.75
C ALA A 83 -5.11 16.46 14.52
N PHE A 84 -4.31 15.44 14.80
CA PHE A 84 -4.71 14.05 14.71
C PHE A 84 -5.81 13.69 15.72
N GLN A 85 -5.73 14.15 16.97
CA GLN A 85 -6.78 13.95 17.97
C GLN A 85 -8.11 14.59 17.55
N HIS A 86 -8.09 15.79 16.95
CA HIS A 86 -9.29 16.40 16.40
C HIS A 86 -9.89 15.60 15.24
N LEU A 87 -9.06 15.01 14.37
CA LEU A 87 -9.53 14.10 13.33
C LEU A 87 -10.19 12.85 13.94
N LEU A 88 -9.56 12.23 14.94
CA LEU A 88 -10.12 11.07 15.64
C LEU A 88 -11.46 11.42 16.29
N ALA A 89 -11.56 12.57 16.96
CA ALA A 89 -12.81 13.03 17.58
C ALA A 89 -13.92 13.26 16.54
N LEU A 90 -13.60 13.85 15.38
CA LEU A 90 -14.56 14.00 14.29
C LEU A 90 -15.04 12.64 13.76
N CYS A 91 -14.11 11.70 13.52
CA CYS A 91 -14.48 10.36 13.08
C CYS A 91 -15.31 9.62 14.13
N ARG A 92 -15.03 9.83 15.42
CA ARG A 92 -15.79 9.25 16.53
C ARG A 92 -17.22 9.78 16.56
N GLU A 93 -17.38 11.10 16.48
CA GLU A 93 -18.69 11.75 16.44
C GLU A 93 -19.55 11.25 15.25
N ILE A 94 -18.93 11.12 14.08
CA ILE A 94 -19.59 10.54 12.90
C ILE A 94 -20.00 9.10 13.19
N ALA A 95 -19.08 8.27 13.69
CA ALA A 95 -19.36 6.87 14.01
C ALA A 95 -20.49 6.72 15.06
N ASP A 96 -20.60 7.62 16.04
CA ASP A 96 -21.67 7.62 17.06
C ASP A 96 -23.06 7.93 16.48
N SER A 97 -23.12 8.59 15.32
CA SER A 97 -24.38 8.84 14.62
C SER A 97 -24.91 7.62 13.86
N HIS A 98 -24.06 6.60 13.65
CA HIS A 98 -24.45 5.32 13.05
C HIS A 98 -24.86 4.32 14.14
N ARG A 99 -25.79 3.42 13.80
CA ARG A 99 -26.24 2.38 14.75
C ARG A 99 -25.20 1.27 14.87
N GLY A 100 -25.15 0.62 16.04
CA GLY A 100 -24.30 -0.54 16.31
C GLY A 100 -22.88 -0.17 16.75
N ASP A 101 -21.97 -1.14 16.72
CA ASP A 101 -20.59 -0.99 17.22
C ASP A 101 -19.65 -0.31 16.21
N CYS A 102 -20.11 0.80 15.60
CA CYS A 102 -19.32 1.55 14.62
C CYS A 102 -18.13 2.24 15.30
N GLY A 103 -16.95 2.10 14.71
CA GLY A 103 -15.68 2.63 15.19
C GLY A 103 -15.13 3.82 14.40
N ILE A 104 -14.10 4.49 14.93
CA ILE A 104 -13.28 5.43 14.14
C ILE A 104 -12.71 4.74 12.90
N SER A 105 -12.25 3.49 13.06
CA SER A 105 -11.69 2.70 11.96
C SER A 105 -12.70 2.44 10.86
N ASP A 106 -13.97 2.23 11.21
CA ASP A 106 -15.04 1.97 10.24
C ASP A 106 -15.29 3.22 9.39
N VAL A 107 -15.35 4.40 10.02
CA VAL A 107 -15.50 5.69 9.32
C VAL A 107 -14.31 5.98 8.41
N ALA A 108 -13.07 5.76 8.87
CA ALA A 108 -11.88 6.00 8.06
C ALA A 108 -11.85 5.12 6.81
N VAL A 109 -12.20 3.83 6.95
CA VAL A 109 -12.29 2.90 5.82
C VAL A 109 -13.43 3.28 4.89
N ALA A 110 -14.63 3.56 5.41
CA ALA A 110 -15.78 3.94 4.60
C ALA A 110 -15.53 5.24 3.82
N TYR A 111 -14.83 6.21 4.42
CA TYR A 111 -14.48 7.45 3.73
C TYR A 111 -13.58 7.20 2.51
N ILE A 112 -12.51 6.41 2.66
CA ILE A 112 -11.61 6.09 1.56
C ILE A 112 -12.30 5.19 0.53
N ALA A 113 -13.12 4.23 0.97
CA ALA A 113 -13.82 3.30 0.07
C ALA A 113 -14.84 4.00 -0.83
N GLN A 114 -15.36 5.15 -0.40
CA GLN A 114 -16.35 5.94 -1.15
C GLN A 114 -15.73 6.99 -2.07
N GLN A 115 -14.40 7.08 -2.13
CA GLN A 115 -13.75 7.91 -3.15
C GLN A 115 -13.92 7.26 -4.51
N ASP A 116 -14.29 8.05 -5.52
CA ASP A 116 -14.57 7.60 -6.89
C ASP A 116 -13.38 6.88 -7.56
N CYS A 117 -12.16 7.26 -7.16
CA CYS A 117 -10.91 6.69 -7.64
C CYS A 117 -10.56 5.34 -7.00
N VAL A 118 -11.26 4.89 -5.97
CA VAL A 118 -10.93 3.66 -5.22
C VAL A 118 -11.79 2.49 -5.70
N GLY A 119 -11.13 1.39 -6.09
CA GLY A 119 -11.80 0.15 -6.54
C GLY A 119 -11.94 -0.92 -5.46
N GLY A 120 -11.18 -0.79 -4.37
CA GLY A 120 -11.17 -1.71 -3.23
C GLY A 120 -10.07 -1.31 -2.24
N ILE A 121 -10.11 -1.80 -1.01
CA ILE A 121 -9.13 -1.46 0.04
C ILE A 121 -8.41 -2.72 0.53
N ILE A 122 -7.10 -2.60 0.74
CA ILE A 122 -6.28 -3.62 1.38
C ILE A 122 -6.25 -3.34 2.89
N LEU A 123 -6.91 -4.20 3.65
CA LEU A 123 -6.92 -4.17 5.11
C LEU A 123 -6.07 -5.31 5.67
N GLY A 124 -5.09 -4.97 6.50
CA GLY A 124 -4.30 -5.95 7.23
C GLY A 124 -5.05 -6.42 8.47
N ALA A 125 -5.32 -7.72 8.57
CA ALA A 125 -5.87 -8.34 9.78
C ALA A 125 -4.84 -9.30 10.38
N ARG A 126 -4.30 -8.97 11.56
CA ARG A 126 -3.40 -9.87 12.32
C ARG A 126 -4.15 -10.82 13.25
N SER A 127 -5.45 -10.59 13.45
CA SER A 127 -6.34 -11.40 14.29
C SER A 127 -7.71 -11.51 13.63
N LYS A 128 -8.33 -12.69 13.75
CA LYS A 128 -9.70 -12.95 13.32
C LYS A 128 -10.72 -12.04 14.02
N ALA A 129 -10.37 -11.50 15.20
CA ALA A 129 -11.20 -10.55 15.93
C ALA A 129 -11.55 -9.28 15.13
N HIS A 130 -10.73 -8.93 14.12
CA HIS A 130 -10.95 -7.74 13.29
C HIS A 130 -11.82 -8.00 12.03
N ILE A 131 -12.28 -9.24 11.80
CA ILE A 131 -13.14 -9.56 10.65
C ILE A 131 -14.49 -8.84 10.79
N GLY A 132 -15.07 -8.82 12.00
CA GLY A 132 -16.35 -8.15 12.26
C GLY A 132 -16.29 -6.65 11.96
N SER A 133 -15.26 -5.94 12.43
CA SER A 133 -15.06 -4.52 12.12
C SER A 133 -14.80 -4.30 10.63
N THR A 134 -14.00 -5.16 9.99
CA THR A 134 -13.74 -5.08 8.54
C THR A 134 -15.04 -5.17 7.72
N LEU A 135 -15.91 -6.13 8.05
CA LEU A 135 -17.20 -6.29 7.38
C LEU A 135 -18.14 -5.13 7.66
N ARG A 136 -18.14 -4.57 8.87
CA ARG A 136 -18.93 -3.36 9.17
C ARG A 136 -18.46 -2.17 8.35
N ALA A 137 -17.15 -1.90 8.34
CA ALA A 137 -16.54 -0.84 7.56
C ALA A 137 -16.86 -0.94 6.06
N ALA A 138 -16.89 -2.16 5.51
CA ALA A 138 -17.25 -2.39 4.11
C ALA A 138 -18.73 -2.07 3.79
N ASN A 139 -19.62 -2.19 4.79
CA ASN A 139 -21.05 -1.93 4.64
C ASN A 139 -21.49 -0.54 5.09
N LEU A 140 -20.63 0.19 5.81
CA LEU A 140 -20.90 1.55 6.25
C LEU A 140 -20.97 2.51 5.04
N LYS A 141 -22.07 3.24 4.95
CA LYS A 141 -22.28 4.30 3.95
C LYS A 141 -22.32 5.64 4.67
N LEU A 142 -21.29 6.45 4.43
CA LEU A 142 -21.28 7.81 4.94
C LEU A 142 -22.15 8.66 4.02
N THR A 143 -22.97 9.50 4.63
CA THR A 143 -23.76 10.50 3.93
C THR A 143 -22.86 11.56 3.29
N SER A 144 -23.38 12.26 2.28
CA SER A 144 -22.66 13.38 1.66
C SER A 144 -22.31 14.48 2.66
N GLN A 145 -23.13 14.67 3.71
CA GLN A 145 -22.85 15.61 4.78
C GLN A 145 -21.62 15.19 5.59
N GLU A 146 -21.53 13.92 5.98
CA GLU A 146 -20.39 13.40 6.75
C GLU A 146 -19.10 13.40 5.94
N ILE A 147 -19.16 12.98 4.66
CA ILE A 147 -18.03 13.09 3.73
C ILE A 147 -17.59 14.54 3.60
N GLY A 148 -18.53 15.48 3.48
CA GLY A 148 -18.25 16.91 3.42
C GLY A 148 -17.58 17.46 4.68
N ARG A 149 -18.03 17.03 5.87
CA ARG A 149 -17.40 17.40 7.15
C ARG A 149 -15.94 16.92 7.23
N ILE A 150 -15.69 15.66 6.88
CA ILE A 150 -14.33 15.11 6.87
C ILE A 150 -13.47 15.84 5.83
N SER A 151 -13.95 15.99 4.60
CA SER A 151 -13.23 16.69 3.53
C SER A 151 -12.87 18.13 3.92
N GLN A 152 -13.81 18.87 4.52
CA GLN A 152 -13.57 20.23 4.97
C GLN A 152 -12.53 20.29 6.10
N PHE A 153 -12.58 19.36 7.05
CA PHE A 153 -11.55 19.25 8.09
C PHE A 153 -10.18 18.98 7.47
N LEU A 154 -10.09 18.00 6.58
CA LEU A 154 -8.84 17.63 5.92
C LEU A 154 -8.26 18.81 5.12
N CYS A 155 -9.09 19.54 4.37
CA CYS A 155 -8.66 20.70 3.60
C CYS A 155 -8.06 21.83 4.46
N ARG A 156 -8.51 21.98 5.71
CA ARG A 156 -8.04 23.03 6.62
C ARG A 156 -6.82 22.62 7.43
N THR A 157 -6.76 21.35 7.80
CA THR A 157 -5.80 20.84 8.79
C THR A 157 -4.57 20.23 8.14
N ARG A 158 -4.74 19.56 6.99
CA ARG A 158 -3.68 18.78 6.34
C ARG A 158 -2.56 19.71 5.88
N GLN A 159 -1.41 19.60 6.53
CA GLN A 159 -0.15 20.21 6.07
C GLN A 159 0.56 19.24 5.11
N GLY A 160 0.53 17.95 5.47
CA GLY A 160 1.02 16.83 4.70
C GLY A 160 2.55 16.75 4.63
N PRO A 161 3.11 15.57 4.36
CA PRO A 161 4.35 15.54 3.60
C PRO A 161 4.09 16.16 2.23
N ALA A 162 4.90 17.16 1.87
CA ALA A 162 4.94 17.66 0.50
C ALA A 162 5.61 16.63 -0.43
N GLY A 163 5.33 16.74 -1.72
CA GLY A 163 5.91 15.88 -2.76
C GLY A 163 4.94 14.82 -3.27
N ASP A 164 5.41 14.09 -4.26
CA ASP A 164 4.61 13.07 -4.94
C ASP A 164 4.49 11.78 -4.10
N PHE A 165 3.50 10.96 -4.41
CA PHE A 165 3.38 9.65 -3.78
C PHE A 165 4.65 8.81 -4.04
N TYR A 166 5.19 8.18 -3.00
CA TYR A 166 6.48 7.47 -2.99
C TYR A 166 7.76 8.28 -3.13
N GLU A 167 7.71 9.60 -3.30
CA GLU A 167 8.93 10.40 -3.41
C GLU A 167 9.82 10.24 -2.17
N LEU A 168 9.24 10.47 -0.98
CA LEU A 168 9.95 10.41 0.30
C LEU A 168 10.40 8.98 0.65
N GLU A 169 9.60 7.98 0.29
CA GLU A 169 9.90 6.57 0.51
C GLU A 169 11.00 6.05 -0.43
N ARG A 170 11.28 6.73 -1.54
CA ARG A 170 12.40 6.40 -2.46
C ARG A 170 13.71 7.02 -2.01
N GLU A 171 13.68 8.09 -1.24
CA GLU A 171 14.87 8.70 -0.64
C GLU A 171 15.39 7.87 0.55
N ARG A 172 16.23 6.87 0.26
CA ARG A 172 16.69 5.87 1.25
C ARG A 172 17.36 6.46 2.50
N LYS A 173 17.99 7.63 2.37
CA LYS A 173 18.65 8.34 3.47
C LYS A 173 17.73 9.36 4.15
N GLY A 174 16.56 9.64 3.58
CA GLY A 174 15.56 10.55 4.15
C GLY A 174 14.79 9.90 5.32
N ARG A 175 14.04 10.72 6.06
CA ARG A 175 13.32 10.29 7.28
C ARG A 175 12.37 9.11 7.02
N HIS A 176 11.63 9.16 5.91
CA HIS A 176 10.72 8.11 5.50
C HIS A 176 11.45 6.85 5.02
N GLY A 177 12.45 7.03 4.14
CA GLY A 177 13.20 5.92 3.56
C GLY A 177 13.98 5.09 4.58
N GLN A 178 14.53 5.71 5.63
CA GLN A 178 15.27 4.99 6.67
C GLN A 178 14.43 3.98 7.47
N ILE A 179 13.10 4.17 7.51
CA ILE A 179 12.18 3.23 8.18
C ILE A 179 11.86 2.02 7.29
N MET A 180 11.95 2.20 5.97
CA MET A 180 11.55 1.19 4.98
C MET A 180 12.56 0.04 4.90
N ARG A 181 12.04 -1.19 4.78
CA ARG A 181 12.87 -2.36 4.45
C ARG A 181 12.85 -2.60 2.95
N TYR A 182 13.99 -2.41 2.30
CA TYR A 182 14.14 -2.59 0.85
C TYR A 182 14.68 -3.97 0.45
N ASN A 183 14.92 -4.85 1.42
CA ASN A 183 15.57 -6.15 1.21
C ASN A 183 14.72 -7.31 1.75
N LEU A 184 13.41 -7.13 1.91
CA LEU A 184 12.50 -8.19 2.42
C LEU A 184 12.45 -9.42 1.50
N ASN A 185 12.69 -9.24 0.21
CA ASN A 185 12.69 -10.30 -0.79
C ASN A 185 14.11 -10.79 -1.14
N ARG A 186 15.14 -10.42 -0.36
CA ARG A 186 16.46 -11.02 -0.59
C ARG A 186 16.38 -12.47 -0.18
N VAL A 187 16.71 -13.35 -1.11
CA VAL A 187 17.03 -14.74 -0.80
C VAL A 187 18.27 -14.71 0.09
N HIS A 188 18.09 -15.08 1.36
CA HIS A 188 19.12 -14.95 2.38
C HIS A 188 20.07 -16.15 2.45
N SER A 189 19.73 -17.26 1.78
CA SER A 189 20.53 -18.49 1.74
C SER A 189 20.11 -19.40 0.59
N ASP A 190 21.02 -20.31 0.20
CA ASP A 190 20.75 -21.37 -0.79
C ASP A 190 19.58 -22.28 -0.35
N VAL A 191 19.37 -22.42 0.97
CA VAL A 191 18.21 -23.15 1.53
C VAL A 191 16.90 -22.45 1.21
N HIS A 192 16.83 -21.12 1.36
CA HIS A 192 15.64 -20.35 1.02
C HIS A 192 15.34 -20.39 -0.49
N LEU A 193 16.39 -20.43 -1.33
CA LEU A 193 16.24 -20.58 -2.78
C LEU A 193 15.64 -21.95 -3.13
N ALA A 194 16.16 -23.02 -2.53
CA ALA A 194 15.68 -24.38 -2.73
C ALA A 194 14.21 -24.54 -2.29
N GLU A 195 13.81 -23.92 -1.17
CA GLU A 195 12.42 -23.89 -0.70
C GLU A 195 11.48 -23.17 -1.69
N VAL A 196 11.91 -22.03 -2.24
CA VAL A 196 11.14 -21.29 -3.25
C VAL A 196 11.00 -22.12 -4.53
N GLN A 197 12.08 -22.73 -5.00
CA GLN A 197 12.08 -23.59 -6.19
C GLN A 197 11.17 -24.82 -6.01
N ALA A 198 11.23 -25.49 -4.85
CA ALA A 198 10.35 -26.62 -4.56
C ALA A 198 8.87 -26.24 -4.58
N ARG A 199 8.52 -25.03 -4.07
CA ARG A 199 7.15 -24.52 -4.09
C ARG A 199 6.67 -24.14 -5.49
N ILE A 200 7.57 -23.63 -6.35
CA ILE A 200 7.26 -23.37 -7.76
C ILE A 200 6.95 -24.70 -8.47
N ALA A 201 7.80 -25.71 -8.30
CA ALA A 201 7.60 -27.04 -8.91
C ALA A 201 6.28 -27.70 -8.47
N LEU A 202 5.99 -27.69 -7.15
CA LEU A 202 4.70 -28.17 -6.61
C LEU A 202 3.51 -27.43 -7.21
N TRP A 203 3.58 -26.10 -7.34
CA TRP A 203 2.51 -25.32 -7.92
C TRP A 203 2.30 -25.63 -9.42
N GLU A 204 3.38 -25.84 -10.18
CA GLU A 204 3.32 -26.21 -11.60
C GLU A 204 2.68 -27.59 -11.81
N GLU A 205 2.97 -28.55 -10.94
CA GLU A 205 2.33 -29.87 -10.91
C GLU A 205 0.84 -29.79 -10.57
N GLU A 206 0.47 -28.96 -9.59
CA GLU A 206 -0.91 -28.78 -9.15
C GLU A 206 -1.77 -27.94 -10.12
N ASN A 207 -1.16 -27.10 -10.97
CA ASN A 207 -1.86 -26.15 -11.86
C ASN A 207 -1.64 -26.45 -13.35
N THR A 208 -1.80 -27.72 -13.71
CA THR A 208 -1.70 -28.26 -15.08
C THR A 208 -2.78 -27.77 -16.06
N THR A 209 -3.68 -26.88 -15.63
CA THR A 209 -4.67 -26.18 -16.49
C THR A 209 -4.41 -24.67 -16.67
N CYS A 210 -3.36 -24.10 -16.06
CA CYS A 210 -3.02 -22.67 -16.22
C CYS A 210 -2.57 -22.33 -17.66
N ASP A 211 -2.87 -21.10 -18.11
CA ASP A 211 -2.53 -20.60 -19.45
C ASP A 211 -1.03 -20.73 -19.75
N SER A 212 -0.73 -21.15 -20.98
CA SER A 212 0.62 -21.32 -21.54
C SER A 212 1.55 -20.11 -21.32
N ALA A 213 1.00 -18.89 -21.29
CA ALA A 213 1.76 -17.67 -21.04
C ALA A 213 2.23 -17.55 -19.57
N ALA A 214 1.40 -17.96 -18.60
CA ALA A 214 1.76 -17.93 -17.19
C ALA A 214 2.85 -18.96 -16.86
N ARG A 215 2.80 -20.14 -17.50
CA ARG A 215 3.88 -21.14 -17.39
C ARG A 215 5.19 -20.67 -17.98
N THR A 216 5.15 -20.08 -19.18
CA THR A 216 6.34 -19.56 -19.85
C THR A 216 7.03 -18.49 -18.99
N PHE A 217 6.24 -17.60 -18.36
CA PHE A 217 6.75 -16.59 -17.45
C PHE A 217 7.41 -17.18 -16.19
N LEU A 218 6.77 -18.18 -15.55
CA LEU A 218 7.33 -18.82 -14.34
C LEU A 218 8.58 -19.65 -14.65
N GLN A 219 8.62 -20.31 -15.80
CA GLN A 219 9.79 -21.03 -16.27
C GLN A 219 10.98 -20.07 -16.50
N GLN A 220 10.74 -18.93 -17.15
CA GLN A 220 11.76 -17.89 -17.32
C GLN A 220 12.24 -17.32 -15.99
N LEU A 221 11.33 -17.08 -15.04
CA LEU A 221 11.66 -16.63 -13.69
C LEU A 221 12.53 -17.67 -12.96
N GLY A 222 12.23 -18.96 -13.10
CA GLY A 222 13.01 -20.07 -12.54
C GLY A 222 14.42 -20.16 -13.11
N GLU A 223 14.58 -20.01 -14.43
CA GLU A 223 15.86 -20.00 -15.13
C GLU A 223 16.72 -18.78 -14.73
N GLU A 224 16.12 -17.60 -14.64
CA GLU A 224 16.80 -16.39 -14.15
C GLU A 224 17.28 -16.58 -12.71
N LEU A 225 16.43 -17.13 -11.81
CA LEU A 225 16.79 -17.43 -10.42
C LEU A 225 17.96 -18.41 -10.29
N GLN A 226 18.08 -19.39 -11.19
CA GLN A 226 19.21 -20.34 -11.22
C GLN A 226 20.51 -19.69 -11.71
N SER A 227 20.43 -18.72 -12.63
CA SER A 227 21.61 -17.99 -13.14
C SER A 227 22.31 -17.13 -12.07
N PHE A 228 21.60 -16.76 -10.99
CA PHE A 228 22.19 -16.05 -9.84
C PHE A 228 23.15 -16.91 -9.00
N HIS A 229 23.18 -18.25 -9.17
CA HIS A 229 23.96 -19.16 -8.33
C HIS A 229 25.46 -19.27 -8.74
N HIS A 230 25.87 -18.73 -9.89
CA HIS A 230 27.21 -19.00 -10.48
C HIS A 230 28.21 -17.83 -10.50
N GLY A 231 28.00 -16.75 -9.72
CA GLY A 231 28.89 -15.57 -9.76
C GLY A 231 29.27 -14.99 -8.39
N SER A 232 30.52 -15.18 -7.99
CA SER A 232 31.13 -14.66 -6.76
C SER A 232 31.37 -13.13 -6.81
N GLU A 233 30.38 -12.27 -6.58
CA GLU A 233 30.59 -10.86 -6.18
C GLU A 233 29.31 -10.26 -5.53
N TYR A 234 28.93 -10.79 -4.37
CA TYR A 234 27.72 -10.41 -3.61
C TYR A 234 27.62 -8.91 -3.21
N GLY A 235 28.71 -8.14 -3.29
CA GLY A 235 28.76 -6.73 -2.93
C GLY A 235 28.33 -5.75 -4.05
N LYS A 236 28.67 -6.05 -5.31
CA LYS A 236 28.31 -5.21 -6.48
C LYS A 236 26.93 -5.55 -7.05
N LEU A 237 26.47 -6.78 -6.84
CA LEU A 237 25.20 -7.31 -7.37
C LEU A 237 23.94 -6.69 -6.76
N SER A 238 24.00 -5.95 -5.65
CA SER A 238 22.78 -5.25 -5.16
C SER A 238 22.47 -3.96 -5.91
N GLN A 239 23.49 -3.35 -6.50
CA GLN A 239 23.35 -2.25 -7.44
C GLN A 239 22.97 -2.82 -8.81
N GLN A 240 23.61 -3.93 -9.21
CA GLN A 240 23.35 -4.62 -10.48
C GLN A 240 21.98 -5.32 -10.53
N SER A 241 21.42 -5.82 -9.43
CA SER A 241 20.07 -6.40 -9.38
C SER A 241 18.99 -5.32 -9.40
N GLY A 242 19.27 -4.15 -8.82
CA GLY A 242 18.49 -2.93 -9.03
C GLY A 242 18.60 -2.43 -10.48
N GLU A 243 19.76 -2.58 -11.12
CA GLU A 243 19.95 -2.30 -12.55
C GLU A 243 19.33 -3.37 -13.44
N THR A 244 19.21 -4.62 -12.99
CA THR A 244 18.60 -5.74 -13.73
C THR A 244 17.08 -5.67 -13.64
N LEU A 245 16.52 -5.34 -12.47
CA LEU A 245 15.11 -4.94 -12.34
C LEU A 245 14.82 -3.68 -13.16
N ARG A 246 15.71 -2.67 -13.15
CA ARG A 246 15.60 -1.51 -14.04
C ARG A 246 15.81 -1.83 -15.51
N ALA A 247 16.57 -2.87 -15.85
CA ALA A 247 16.81 -3.34 -17.22
C ALA A 247 15.65 -4.20 -17.71
N LEU A 248 14.98 -4.94 -16.81
CA LEU A 248 13.70 -5.61 -17.01
C LEU A 248 12.59 -4.58 -17.17
N GLU A 249 12.50 -3.56 -16.31
CA GLU A 249 11.59 -2.42 -16.46
C GLU A 249 11.89 -1.65 -17.76
N LYS A 250 13.16 -1.39 -18.11
CA LYS A 250 13.54 -0.78 -19.40
C LYS A 250 13.27 -1.67 -20.60
N LYS A 251 13.45 -3.00 -20.51
CA LYS A 251 13.10 -3.95 -21.58
C LYS A 251 11.59 -4.03 -21.74
N ILE A 252 10.84 -4.04 -20.64
CA ILE A 252 9.37 -3.93 -20.63
C ILE A 252 8.96 -2.64 -21.33
N VAL A 253 9.59 -1.51 -21.01
CA VAL A 253 9.35 -0.20 -21.66
C VAL A 253 9.81 -0.15 -23.13
N GLN A 254 10.88 -0.85 -23.51
CA GLN A 254 11.37 -0.94 -24.90
C GLN A 254 10.58 -1.94 -25.76
N LEU A 255 9.88 -2.88 -25.14
CA LEU A 255 8.93 -3.81 -25.79
C LEU A 255 7.53 -3.19 -25.96
N LEU A 256 7.29 -2.00 -25.39
CA LEU A 256 6.14 -1.15 -25.70
C LEU A 256 6.40 -0.40 -27.03
N PRO A 257 5.45 -0.32 -27.97
CA PRO A 257 5.57 0.59 -29.09
C PRO A 257 5.52 2.04 -28.60
N THR A 258 6.44 2.88 -29.04
CA THR A 258 6.36 4.33 -28.96
C THR A 258 5.41 4.84 -30.06
N SER A 259 4.10 4.71 -29.86
CA SER A 259 3.11 5.58 -30.51
C SER A 259 1.70 5.37 -29.95
N ILE A 260 1.21 6.47 -29.37
CA ILE A 260 -0.19 6.88 -29.11
C ILE A 260 -0.95 6.05 -28.08
#